data_AF-A0A091GN52-F1
#
_entry.id   AF-A0A091GN52-F1
#
_cell.length_a   1.000
_cell.length_b   1.000
_cell.length_c   1.000
_cell.angle_alpha   90.00
_cell.angle_beta   90.00
_cell.angle_gamma   90.00
#
_symmetry.space_group_name_H-M   'P 1'
#
loop_
_entity.id
_entity.type
_entity.pdbx_description
1 polymer ?
#
loop_
_entity_poly.entity_id
_entity_poly.type
_entity_poly.pdbx_seq_one_letter_code
_entity_poly.pdbx_strand_id
1 'polypeptide(L)' 'FRLDIRRNFFTMRVVRHWHRLPREAVDAPSLEVFKARLDGALGSLI' A
#
# COMPACT_ATOMS: atom_id res chain seq x y z
N PHE A 1 4.44 -21.91 -5.23
CA PHE A 1 5.27 -21.53 -6.40
C PHE A 1 4.73 -20.37 -7.24
N ARG A 2 3.48 -20.40 -7.76
CA ARG A 2 2.96 -19.31 -8.62
C ARG A 2 2.48 -18.04 -7.87
N LEU A 3 2.13 -18.20 -6.60
CA LEU A 3 1.57 -17.15 -5.74
C LEU A 3 2.65 -16.16 -5.27
N ASP A 4 3.85 -16.65 -4.95
CA ASP A 4 5.03 -15.81 -4.65
C ASP A 4 5.44 -14.91 -5.82
N ILE A 5 5.32 -15.41 -7.05
CA ILE A 5 5.64 -14.62 -8.25
C ILE A 5 4.67 -13.45 -8.38
N ARG A 6 3.36 -13.68 -8.18
CA ARG A 6 2.34 -12.62 -8.22
C ARG A 6 2.53 -11.61 -7.09
N ARG A 7 2.86 -12.07 -5.88
CA ARG A 7 3.16 -11.21 -4.72
C ARG A 7 4.37 -10.30 -5.00
N ASN A 8 5.49 -10.87 -5.44
CA ASN A 8 6.70 -10.09 -5.74
C ASN A 8 6.49 -9.12 -6.90
N PHE A 9 5.75 -9.52 -7.94
CA PHE A 9 5.42 -8.63 -9.05
C PHE A 9 4.52 -7.47 -8.64
N PHE A 10 3.54 -7.73 -7.77
CA PHE A 10 2.65 -6.70 -7.24
C PHE A 10 3.43 -5.68 -6.41
N THR A 11 4.30 -6.14 -5.51
CA THR A 11 5.17 -5.26 -4.71
C THR A 11 6.07 -4.40 -5.60
N MET A 12 6.75 -4.98 -6.59
CA MET A 12 7.60 -4.22 -7.51
C MET A 12 6.82 -3.19 -8.34
N ARG A 13 5.60 -3.53 -8.79
CA ARG A 13 4.74 -2.60 -9.54
C ARG A 13 4.27 -1.45 -8.68
N VAL A 14 3.84 -1.71 -7.44
CA VAL A 14 3.39 -0.70 -6.48
C VAL A 14 4.54 0.23 -6.12
N VAL A 15 5.73 -0.29 -5.79
CA VAL A 15 6.91 0.54 -5.48
C VAL A 15 7.30 1.45 -6.65
N ARG A 16 7.33 0.90 -7.88
CA ARG A 16 7.64 1.69 -9.08
C ARG A 16 6.57 2.76 -9.38
N HIS A 17 5.30 2.48 -9.11
CA HIS A 17 4.22 3.46 -9.24
C HIS A 17 4.26 4.52 -8.14
N TRP A 18 4.64 4.14 -6.92
CA TRP A 18 4.75 5.04 -5.78
C TRP A 18 5.78 6.15 -6.02
N HIS A 19 6.92 5.83 -6.63
CA HIS A 19 7.91 6.82 -7.05
C HIS A 19 7.43 7.78 -8.16
N ARG A 20 6.30 7.48 -8.81
CA ARG A 20 5.70 8.28 -9.90
C ARG A 20 4.39 8.95 -9.51
N LEU A 21 3.88 8.68 -8.31
CA LEU A 21 2.63 9.28 -7.83
C LEU A 21 2.90 10.72 -7.38
N PRO A 22 2.07 11.69 -7.77
CA PRO A 22 2.14 13.05 -7.24
C PRO A 22 1.98 13.03 -5.72
N ARG A 23 2.70 13.90 -5.03
CA ARG A 23 2.68 13.98 -3.57
C ARG A 23 1.27 14.27 -3.04
N GLU A 24 0.47 15.00 -3.81
CA GLU A 24 -0.93 15.31 -3.55
C GLU A 24 -1.85 14.07 -3.61
N ALA A 25 -1.51 13.08 -4.45
CA ALA A 25 -2.23 11.80 -4.51
C ALA A 25 -1.84 10.88 -3.33
N VAL A 26 -0.63 11.08 -2.78
CA VAL A 26 -0.09 10.37 -1.61
C VAL A 26 -0.56 11.00 -0.29
N ASP A 27 -0.77 12.30 -0.26
CA ASP A 27 -1.21 13.06 0.92
C ASP A 27 -2.72 13.37 0.90
N ALA A 28 -3.48 12.69 0.03
CA ALA A 28 -4.92 12.85 -0.05
C ALA A 28 -5.57 12.43 1.29
N PRO A 29 -6.58 13.16 1.81
CA PRO A 29 -7.26 12.82 3.06
C PRO A 29 -7.80 11.39 3.10
N SER A 30 -8.19 10.85 1.94
CA SER A 30 -8.64 9.45 1.80
C SER A 30 -7.55 8.41 2.10
N LEU A 31 -6.28 8.71 1.82
CA LEU A 31 -5.17 7.80 2.06
C LEU A 31 -4.75 7.77 3.52
N GLU A 32 -4.79 8.91 4.22
CA GLU A 32 -4.56 8.97 5.66
C GLU A 32 -5.64 8.21 6.43
N VAL A 33 -6.91 8.35 6.03
CA VAL A 33 -8.01 7.54 6.58
C VAL A 33 -7.83 6.06 6.29
N PHE A 34 -7.30 5.70 5.11
CA PHE A 34 -7.00 4.32 4.76
C PHE A 34 -5.84 3.73 5.59
N LYS A 35 -4.75 4.49 5.81
CA LYS A 35 -3.64 4.10 6.68
C LYS A 35 -4.11 3.91 8.12
N ALA A 36 -4.88 4.85 8.68
CA ALA A 36 -5.42 4.73 10.04
C ALA A 36 -6.30 3.47 10.22
N ARG A 37 -7.08 3.11 9.21
CA ARG A 37 -7.88 1.87 9.21
C ARG A 37 -7.00 0.62 9.12
N LEU A 38 -5.95 0.65 8.31
CA LEU A 38 -4.99 -0.45 8.22
C LEU A 38 -4.21 -0.63 9.53
N ASP A 39 -3.74 0.45 10.14
CA ASP A 39 -3.01 0.42 11.41
C ASP A 39 -3.90 -0.12 12.53
N GLY A 40 -5.17 0.28 12.57
CA GLY A 40 -6.16 -0.29 13.49
C GLY A 40 -6.40 -1.79 13.27
N ALA A 41 -6.51 -2.24 12.01
CA ALA A 41 -6.73 -3.64 11.67
C ALA A 41 -5.48 -4.52 11.87
N LEU A 42 -4.28 -3.98 11.67
CA LEU A 42 -3.02 -4.67 11.95
C LEU A 42 -2.75 -4.73 13.45
N GLY A 43 -3.10 -3.68 14.20
CA GLY A 43 -3.05 -3.68 15.66
C GLY A 43 -4.02 -4.68 16.30
N SER A 44 -5.13 -5.00 15.63
CA SER A 44 -6.08 -6.03 16.08
C SER A 44 -5.70 -7.46 15.68
N LEU A 45 -4.59 -7.66 14.94
CA LEU A 45 -4.08 -8.98 14.56
C LEU A 45 -3.06 -9.54 15.59
N ILE A 46 -2.92 -8.89 16.75
CA ILE A 46 -2.15 -9.37 17.91
C ILE A 46 -3.05 -10.14 18.87
#